data_AF-A0A8T6LN75-F1
#
_entry.id   AF-A0A8T6LN75-F1
#
_cell.length_a   1.000
_cell.length_b   1.000
_cell.length_c   1.000
_cell.angle_alpha   90.00
_cell.angle_beta   90.00
_cell.angle_gamma   90.00
#
_symmetry.space_group_name_H-M   'P 1'
#
loop_
_entity.id
_entity.type
_entity.pdbx_description
1 polymer ?
#
loop_
_entity_poly.entity_id
_entity_poly.type
_entity_poly.pdbx_seq_one_letter_code
_entity_poly.pdbx_strand_id
1 'polypeptide(L)'
;MEVGPWGNRSYIGWLTEASGEDYRFTITVGPKNVFAYLGTSQGAYELVASNEMGWLMPTRNMDQHVDYSKPDYYIVEERAPDGE
;
A
#
# COMPACT_ATOMS: atom_id res chain seq x y z
N MET A 1 -9.93 11.69 2.60
CA MET A 1 -9.88 10.28 3.06
C MET A 1 -11.01 9.56 2.38
N GLU A 2 -10.69 8.48 1.68
CA GLU A 2 -11.67 7.64 1.00
C GLU A 2 -11.72 6.29 1.71
N VAL A 3 -12.91 5.74 1.89
CA VAL A 3 -13.11 4.42 2.52
C VAL A 3 -13.57 3.47 1.43
N GLY A 4 -12.80 2.41 1.20
CA GLY A 4 -13.13 1.37 0.22
C GLY A 4 -14.11 0.34 0.77
N PRO A 5 -14.73 -0.47 -0.11
CA PRO A 5 -15.79 -1.41 0.25
C PRO A 5 -15.35 -2.54 1.19
N TRP A 6 -14.04 -2.74 1.37
CA TRP A 6 -13.47 -3.76 2.26
C TRP A 6 -12.85 -3.18 3.54
N GLY A 7 -13.23 -1.95 3.91
CA GLY A 7 -12.74 -1.28 5.13
C GLY A 7 -11.33 -0.70 5.01
N ASN A 8 -10.73 -0.72 3.80
CA ASN A 8 -9.49 -0.03 3.53
C ASN A 8 -9.68 1.49 3.53
N ARG A 9 -8.71 2.22 4.07
CA ARG A 9 -8.71 3.69 4.14
C ARG A 9 -7.62 4.25 3.26
N SER A 10 -7.99 5.10 2.31
CA SER A 10 -7.05 5.80 1.43
C SER A 10 -6.93 7.27 1.83
N TYR A 11 -5.68 7.70 2.02
CA TYR A 11 -5.28 9.08 2.25
C TYR A 11 -4.61 9.58 0.98
N ILE A 12 -5.18 10.62 0.39
CA ILE A 12 -4.67 11.24 -0.82
C ILE A 12 -4.34 12.68 -0.46
N GLY A 13 -3.16 13.14 -0.83
CA GLY A 13 -2.73 14.50 -0.55
C GLY A 13 -1.59 14.95 -1.46
N TRP A 14 -1.01 16.07 -1.07
CA TRP A 14 0.09 16.72 -1.78
C TRP A 14 1.27 16.89 -0.80
N LEU A 15 2.46 16.59 -1.29
CA LEU A 15 3.74 16.91 -0.69
C LEU A 15 4.30 18.13 -1.42
N THR A 16 4.45 19.24 -0.72
CA THR A 16 5.13 20.42 -1.26
C THR A 16 6.62 20.33 -0.95
N GLU A 17 7.47 20.24 -1.97
CA GLU A 17 8.92 20.29 -1.79
C GLU A 17 9.37 21.70 -1.39
N ALA A 18 10.59 21.83 -0.83
CA ALA A 18 11.16 23.14 -0.50
C ALA A 18 11.32 24.07 -1.72
N SER A 19 11.37 23.50 -2.93
CA SER A 19 11.36 24.21 -4.21
C SER A 19 10.00 24.84 -4.55
N GLY A 20 8.93 24.50 -3.82
CA GLY A 20 7.56 24.95 -4.07
C GLY A 20 6.76 24.06 -5.02
N GLU A 21 7.36 22.98 -5.53
CA GLU A 21 6.68 22.03 -6.43
C GLU A 21 5.83 21.04 -5.60
N ASP A 22 4.62 20.77 -6.09
CA ASP A 22 3.66 19.88 -5.43
C ASP A 22 3.63 18.50 -6.07
N TYR A 23 3.76 17.46 -5.25
CA TYR A 23 3.69 16.09 -5.69
C TYR A 23 2.57 15.33 -4.99
N ARG A 24 1.81 14.56 -5.75
CA ARG A 24 0.73 13.77 -5.18
C ARG A 24 1.29 12.56 -4.43
N PHE A 25 0.70 12.28 -3.27
CA PHE A 25 0.89 11.03 -2.56
C PHE A 25 -0.45 10.33 -2.32
N THR A 26 -0.39 9.01 -2.22
CA THR A 26 -1.51 8.15 -1.83
C THR A 26 -1.02 7.14 -0.81
N ILE A 27 -1.75 6.94 0.28
CA ILE A 27 -1.50 5.89 1.27
C ILE A 27 -2.80 5.12 1.45
N THR A 28 -2.81 3.83 1.18
CA THR A 28 -3.94 2.93 1.41
C THR A 28 -3.61 1.98 2.54
N VAL A 29 -4.38 2.08 3.63
CA VAL A 29 -4.28 1.24 4.83
C VAL A 29 -5.40 0.22 4.82
N GLY A 30 -5.06 -1.04 4.63
CA GLY A 30 -5.94 -2.19 4.83
C GLY A 30 -5.77 -2.81 6.22
N PRO A 31 -6.56 -3.84 6.56
CA PRO A 31 -6.48 -4.52 7.86
C PRO A 31 -5.15 -5.24 8.12
N LYS A 32 -4.49 -5.73 7.06
CA LYS A 32 -3.24 -6.51 7.14
C LYS A 32 -2.04 -5.85 6.46
N ASN A 33 -2.32 -4.99 5.47
CA ASN A 33 -1.31 -4.45 4.59
C ASN A 33 -1.49 -2.94 4.43
N VAL A 34 -0.38 -2.24 4.21
CA VAL A 34 -0.33 -0.82 3.84
C VAL A 34 0.42 -0.69 2.53
N PHE A 35 -0.16 0.07 1.62
CA PHE A 35 0.46 0.45 0.36
C PHE A 35 0.57 1.96 0.30
N ALA A 36 1.68 2.50 -0.18
CA ALA A 36 1.77 3.93 -0.48
C ALA A 36 2.52 4.19 -1.78
N TYR A 37 2.13 5.27 -2.43
CA TYR A 37 2.81 5.85 -3.58
C TYR A 37 3.14 7.31 -3.25
N LEU A 38 4.38 7.70 -3.52
CA LEU A 38 4.87 9.06 -3.36
C LEU A 38 5.62 9.51 -4.62
N GLY A 39 5.11 10.53 -5.30
CA GLY A 39 5.88 11.25 -6.30
C GLY A 39 6.81 12.29 -5.65
N THR A 40 7.98 12.50 -6.24
CA THR A 40 8.93 13.57 -5.89
C THR A 40 9.66 14.05 -7.15
N SER A 41 10.42 15.14 -7.06
CA SER A 41 11.31 15.60 -8.14
C SER A 41 12.38 14.58 -8.49
N GLN A 42 12.72 13.69 -7.55
CA GLN A 42 13.76 12.67 -7.69
C GLN A 42 13.20 11.33 -8.22
N GLY A 43 11.90 11.25 -8.43
CA GLY A 43 11.20 10.06 -8.91
C GLY A 43 10.09 9.60 -7.96
N ALA A 44 9.53 8.44 -8.26
CA ALA A 44 8.47 7.82 -7.48
C ALA A 44 9.02 6.78 -6.50
N TYR A 45 8.38 6.70 -5.34
CA TYR A 45 8.67 5.74 -4.28
C TYR A 45 7.39 5.00 -3.91
N GLU A 46 7.55 3.71 -3.60
CA GLU A 46 6.47 2.86 -3.15
C GLU A 46 6.80 2.23 -1.80
N LEU A 47 5.79 2.21 -0.95
CA LEU A 47 5.81 1.52 0.34
C LEU A 47 4.90 0.30 0.23
N VAL A 48 5.43 -0.86 0.59
CA VAL A 48 4.63 -2.06 0.86
C VAL A 48 4.95 -2.53 2.27
N ALA A 49 3.95 -2.56 3.13
CA ALA A 49 4.09 -3.04 4.50
C ALA A 49 3.02 -4.06 4.86
N SER A 50 3.40 -5.05 5.66
CA SER A 50 2.48 -6.00 6.28
C SER A 50 2.85 -6.19 7.75
N ASN A 51 1.84 -6.23 8.61
CA ASN A 51 2.02 -6.31 10.06
C ASN A 51 2.97 -5.22 10.61
N GLU A 52 4.20 -5.60 10.99
CA GLU A 52 5.20 -4.75 11.66
C GLU A 52 6.35 -4.30 10.74
N MET A 53 6.47 -4.85 9.53
CA MET A 53 7.58 -4.55 8.63
C MET A 53 7.10 -3.97 7.30
N GLY A 54 7.88 -3.02 6.78
CA GLY A 54 7.60 -2.37 5.51
C GLY A 54 8.86 -2.10 4.72
N TRP A 55 8.71 -2.15 3.40
CA TRP A 55 9.74 -1.81 2.43
C TRP A 55 9.36 -0.51 1.75
N LEU A 56 10.20 0.51 1.87
CA LEU A 56 10.12 1.73 1.09
C LEU A 56 11.24 1.70 0.06
N MET A 57 10.89 1.77 -1.22
CA MET A 57 11.87 1.72 -2.29
C MET A 57 11.47 2.59 -3.48
N PRO A 58 12.42 3.02 -4.33
CA PRO A 58 12.08 3.63 -5.61
C PRO A 58 11.20 2.68 -6.43
N THR A 59 10.14 3.18 -7.07
CA THR A 59 9.24 2.36 -7.92
C THR A 59 10.01 1.58 -8.98
N ARG A 60 11.09 2.15 -9.53
CA ARG A 60 11.97 1.48 -10.50
C ARG A 60 12.68 0.22 -9.97
N ASN A 61 12.75 0.06 -8.65
CA ASN A 61 13.37 -1.07 -7.98
C ASN A 61 12.32 -2.10 -7.51
N MET A 62 11.02 -1.81 -7.63
CA MET A 62 10.01 -2.83 -7.41
C MET A 62 10.07 -3.87 -8.52
N ASP A 63 9.88 -5.13 -8.15
CA ASP A 63 9.80 -6.22 -9.12
C ASP A 63 8.56 -6.01 -10.00
N GLN A 64 8.81 -5.71 -11.28
CA GLN A 64 7.75 -5.45 -12.26
C GLN A 64 6.96 -6.70 -12.65
N HIS A 65 7.38 -7.89 -12.21
CA HIS A 65 6.67 -9.14 -12.43
C HIS A 65 5.65 -9.44 -11.31
N VAL A 66 5.63 -8.63 -10.24
CA VAL A 66 4.63 -8.78 -9.18
C VAL A 66 3.28 -8.27 -9.70
N ASP A 67 2.37 -9.22 -9.94
CA ASP A 67 0.99 -8.93 -10.31
C ASP A 67 0.17 -8.60 -9.07
N TYR A 68 0.16 -7.32 -8.68
CA TYR A 68 -0.63 -6.83 -7.53
C TYR A 68 -2.15 -7.00 -7.68
N SER A 69 -2.65 -7.43 -8.85
CA SER A 69 -4.06 -7.80 -9.01
C SER A 69 -4.36 -9.21 -8.50
N LYS A 70 -3.33 -10.00 -8.20
CA LYS A 70 -3.45 -11.37 -7.70
C LYS A 70 -2.84 -11.47 -6.30
N PRO A 71 -3.61 -11.89 -5.27
CA PRO A 71 -3.03 -12.16 -3.97
C PRO A 71 -2.05 -13.34 -4.06
N ASP A 72 -0.86 -13.19 -3.48
CA ASP A 72 0.18 -14.23 -3.52
C ASP A 72 -0.26 -15.54 -2.83
N TYR A 73 -1.16 -15.45 -1.85
CA TYR A 73 -1.73 -16.61 -1.15
C TYR A 73 -3.18 -16.37 -0.72
N TYR A 74 -4.01 -17.40 -0.84
CA TYR A 74 -5.32 -17.48 -0.19
C TYR A 74 -5.15 -18.07 1.21
N ILE A 75 -5.45 -17.31 2.25
CA ILE A 75 -5.62 -17.87 3.59
C ILE A 75 -7.01 -18.52 3.59
N VAL A 76 -7.05 -19.85 3.53
CA VAL A 76 -8.28 -20.59 3.75
C VAL A 76 -8.64 -20.39 5.22
N GLU A 77 -9.79 -19.78 5.51
CA GLU A 77 -10.30 -19.76 6.89
C GLU A 77 -10.56 -21.20 7.30
N GLU A 78 -9.70 -21.74 8.18
CA GLU A 78 -9.95 -23.01 8.82
C GLU A 78 -11.19 -22.82 9.71
N ARG A 79 -12.31 -23.40 9.27
CA ARG A 79 -13.58 -23.39 10.00
C ARG A 79 -13.29 -23.97 11.38
N ALA A 80 -13.48 -23.18 12.44
CA ALA A 80 -13.35 -23.65 13.80
C ALA A 80 -14.17 -24.94 13.96
N PRO A 81 -13.63 -26.00 14.59
CA PRO A 81 -14.37 -27.24 14.77
C PRO A 81 -15.62 -26.93 15.60
N ASP A 82 -16.78 -27.24 15.03
CA ASP A 82 -18.06 -27.17 15.72
C ASP A 82 -17.98 -28.11 16.92
N GLY A 83 -17.88 -27.55 18.12
CA GLY A 83 -17.84 -28.32 19.36
C GLY A 83 -19.17 -29.03 19.59
N GLU A 84 -19.13 -30.37 19.58
CA GLU A 84 -20.18 -31.24 20.13
C GLU A 84 -20.27 -31.14 21.66
#